data_AF-A0A5P9HQJ7-F1
#
_entry.id   AF-A0A5P9HQJ7-F1
#
_cell.length_a   1.000
_cell.length_b   1.000
_cell.length_c   1.000
_cell.angle_alpha   90.00
_cell.angle_beta   90.00
_cell.angle_gamma   90.00
#
_symmetry.space_group_name_H-M   'P 1'
#
loop_
_entity.id
_entity.type
_entity.pdbx_description
1 polymer ?
#
loop_
_entity_poly.entity_id
_entity_poly.type
_entity_poly.pdbx_seq_one_letter_code
_entity_poly.pdbx_strand_id
1 'polypeptide(L)'
;MEGSWEGFLDLIGLTQDIRQKTELKTLIEFPLAEPKPDLLISLFDCTRSIYGSEKCTILWWYESSCIKGKNISNPFTKIISKDDLIYLQSLWERIAGDYILFLPEDFNAKFDTSDEEEFIGICLIKYSQLLLKTPDANEVLYLRINE
;
A
#
# COMPACT_ATOMS: atom_id res chain seq x y z
N MET A 1 22.11 1.00 -5.96
CA MET A 1 21.23 1.82 -6.82
C MET A 1 20.12 2.26 -5.90
N GLU A 2 20.12 3.51 -5.46
CA GLU A 2 18.96 4.09 -4.77
C GLU A 2 17.82 4.06 -5.79
N GLY A 3 16.91 3.10 -5.65
CA GLY A 3 15.72 3.02 -6.49
C GLY A 3 14.82 4.18 -6.11
N SER A 4 15.00 5.33 -6.76
CA SER A 4 14.22 6.52 -6.38
C SER A 4 12.77 6.32 -6.81
N TRP A 5 11.93 5.85 -5.90
CA TRP A 5 10.47 5.90 -6.02
C TRP A 5 9.93 7.34 -6.03
N GLU A 6 10.79 8.36 -6.08
CA GLU A 6 10.39 9.77 -6.21
C GLU A 6 9.44 10.01 -7.39
N GLY A 7 9.67 9.34 -8.53
CA GLY A 7 8.78 9.41 -9.69
C GLY A 7 7.38 8.83 -9.45
N PHE A 8 7.18 8.02 -8.40
CA PHE A 8 5.86 7.49 -8.03
C PHE A 8 4.87 8.60 -7.66
N LEU A 9 5.35 9.70 -7.07
CA LEU A 9 4.50 10.83 -6.70
C LEU A 9 3.90 11.55 -7.92
N ASP A 10 4.48 11.37 -9.10
CA ASP A 10 3.94 11.85 -10.37
C ASP A 10 2.82 10.95 -10.91
N LEU A 11 2.77 9.68 -10.49
CA LEU A 11 1.82 8.67 -10.96
C LEU A 11 0.52 8.67 -10.17
N ILE A 12 0.59 8.92 -8.86
CA ILE A 12 -0.57 8.82 -7.95
C ILE A 12 -1.49 10.05 -7.95
N GLY A 13 -1.58 10.78 -9.07
CA GLY A 13 -2.61 11.82 -9.26
C GLY A 13 -2.55 13.03 -8.30
N LEU A 14 -1.44 13.27 -7.60
CA LEU A 14 -1.31 14.42 -6.70
C LEU A 14 -1.18 15.73 -7.47
N THR A 15 -1.80 16.80 -6.95
CA THR A 15 -1.55 18.17 -7.43
C THR A 15 -0.12 18.59 -7.11
N GLN A 16 0.42 19.56 -7.86
CA GLN A 16 1.79 20.04 -7.65
C GLN A 16 2.03 20.55 -6.21
N ASP A 17 1.08 21.26 -5.61
CA ASP A 17 1.19 21.77 -4.23
C ASP A 17 1.27 20.64 -3.20
N ILE A 18 0.42 19.61 -3.33
CA ILE A 18 0.45 18.45 -2.43
C ILE A 18 1.72 17.64 -2.64
N ARG A 19 2.14 17.44 -3.90
CA ARG A 19 3.36 16.72 -4.24
C ARG A 19 4.60 17.33 -3.59
N GLN A 20 4.74 18.66 -3.63
CA GLN A 20 5.87 19.36 -3.00
C GLN A 20 5.90 19.23 -1.47
N LYS A 21 4.75 18.95 -0.85
CA LYS A 21 4.63 18.71 0.60
C LYS A 21 4.73 17.24 0.97
N THR A 22 4.77 16.34 -0.02
CA THR A 22 4.75 14.90 0.22
C THR A 22 6.17 14.36 0.33
N GLU A 23 6.47 13.73 1.46
CA GLU A 23 7.66 12.91 1.65
C GLU A 23 7.35 11.46 1.24
N LEU A 24 8.29 10.84 0.52
CA LEU A 24 8.28 9.42 0.20
C LEU A 24 9.61 8.83 0.67
N LYS A 25 9.55 7.73 1.42
CA LYS A 25 10.74 6.96 1.80
C LYS A 25 10.47 5.47 1.84
N THR A 26 11.51 4.67 1.60
CA THR A 26 11.48 3.23 1.89
C THR A 26 11.52 3.05 3.40
N LEU A 27 10.53 2.33 3.92
CA LEU A 27 10.40 2.04 5.36
C LEU A 27 11.02 0.69 5.73
N ILE A 28 10.75 -0.34 4.92
CA ILE A 28 11.25 -1.70 5.11
C ILE A 28 11.62 -2.27 3.74
N GLU A 29 12.80 -2.86 3.66
CA GLU A 29 13.23 -3.65 2.50
C GLU A 29 12.95 -5.14 2.77
N PHE A 30 12.48 -5.83 1.74
CA PHE A 30 12.22 -7.26 1.66
C PHE A 30 13.17 -7.85 0.59
N PRO A 31 14.42 -8.19 0.95
CA PRO A 31 15.38 -8.72 -0.02
C PRO A 31 14.83 -9.94 -0.73
N LEU A 32 14.99 -9.99 -2.06
CA LEU A 32 14.49 -11.08 -2.92
C LEU A 32 12.96 -11.25 -2.86
N ALA A 33 12.24 -10.18 -2.52
CA ALA A 33 10.79 -10.18 -2.32
C ALA A 33 10.29 -11.23 -1.29
N GLU A 34 11.15 -11.65 -0.36
CA GLU A 34 10.83 -12.70 0.60
C GLU A 34 10.17 -12.11 1.87
N PRO A 35 8.88 -12.38 2.13
CA PRO A 35 8.14 -11.85 3.29
C PRO A 35 8.48 -12.58 4.59
N LYS A 36 9.73 -12.44 5.05
CA LYS A 36 10.20 -13.11 6.27
C LYS A 36 9.38 -12.68 7.49
N PRO A 37 9.05 -13.61 8.42
CA PRO A 37 8.20 -13.29 9.56
C PRO A 37 8.65 -12.10 10.40
N ASP A 38 9.96 -11.92 10.61
CA ASP A 38 10.55 -10.80 11.36
C ASP A 38 10.32 -9.44 10.68
N LEU A 39 10.41 -9.38 9.34
CA LEU A 39 10.11 -8.18 8.57
C LEU A 39 8.61 -7.86 8.59
N LEU A 40 7.76 -8.88 8.49
CA LEU A 40 6.31 -8.71 8.61
C LEU A 40 5.90 -8.25 10.01
N ILE A 41 6.53 -8.78 11.07
CA ILE A 41 6.32 -8.30 12.45
C ILE A 41 6.73 -6.83 12.58
N SER A 42 7.88 -6.46 12.01
CA SER A 42 8.36 -5.06 11.99
C SER A 42 7.38 -4.15 11.25
N LEU A 43 6.78 -4.63 10.16
CA LEU A 43 5.73 -3.91 9.44
C LEU A 43 4.50 -3.66 10.32
N PHE A 44 4.06 -4.63 11.11
CA PHE A 44 2.97 -4.43 12.06
C PHE A 44 3.33 -3.45 13.19
N ASP A 45 4.58 -3.44 13.65
CA ASP A 45 5.03 -2.43 14.62
C ASP A 45 5.00 -1.02 14.01
N CYS A 46 5.37 -0.89 12.73
CA CYS A 46 5.25 0.36 11.98
C CYS A 46 3.80 0.80 11.78
N THR A 47 2.90 -0.09 11.33
CA THR A 47 1.48 0.25 11.14
C THR A 47 0.85 0.69 12.45
N ARG A 48 1.18 0.04 13.56
CA ARG A 48 0.74 0.44 14.90
C ARG A 48 1.28 1.81 15.30
N SER A 49 2.56 2.09 15.05
CA SER A 49 3.16 3.40 15.36
C SER A 49 2.51 4.54 14.57
N ILE A 50 2.14 4.27 13.31
CA ILE A 50 1.56 5.25 12.38
C ILE A 50 0.07 5.46 12.64
N TYR A 51 -0.71 4.38 12.78
CA TYR A 51 -2.18 4.44 12.87
C TYR A 51 -2.73 4.30 14.29
N GLY A 52 -1.90 3.96 15.28
CA GLY A 52 -2.31 3.84 16.68
C GLY A 52 -3.16 2.61 17.01
N SER A 53 -3.30 1.64 16.09
CA SER A 53 -4.04 0.38 16.31
C SER A 53 -3.14 -0.85 16.14
N GLU A 54 -3.45 -1.92 16.86
CA GLU A 54 -2.83 -3.26 16.69
C GLU A 54 -3.28 -3.94 15.38
N LYS A 55 -4.31 -3.39 14.73
CA LYS A 55 -4.86 -3.87 13.48
C LYS A 55 -4.74 -2.80 12.41
N CYS A 56 -4.66 -3.24 11.16
CA CYS A 56 -4.78 -2.38 10.01
C CYS A 56 -5.67 -3.01 8.96
N THR A 57 -6.26 -2.18 8.11
CA THR A 57 -6.94 -2.65 6.90
C THR A 57 -5.90 -2.78 5.81
N ILE A 58 -5.73 -3.96 5.25
CA ILE A 58 -5.03 -4.09 3.98
C ILE A 58 -6.00 -3.97 2.82
N LEU A 59 -5.53 -3.37 1.73
CA LEU A 59 -6.25 -3.26 0.48
C LEU A 59 -5.32 -3.66 -0.67
N TRP A 60 -5.83 -4.50 -1.55
CA TRP A 60 -5.15 -4.89 -2.77
C TRP A 60 -6.17 -5.03 -3.90
N TRP A 61 -5.69 -4.98 -5.13
CA TRP A 61 -6.50 -5.22 -6.31
C TRP A 61 -6.28 -6.66 -6.77
N TYR A 62 -7.33 -7.27 -7.29
CA TYR A 62 -7.22 -8.58 -7.92
C TYR A 62 -8.00 -8.55 -9.22
N GLU A 63 -7.35 -9.00 -10.29
CA GLU A 63 -7.99 -9.12 -11.59
C GLU A 63 -9.08 -10.19 -11.52
N SER A 64 -10.32 -9.72 -11.52
CA SER A 64 -11.48 -10.58 -11.26
C SER A 64 -12.09 -11.11 -12.55
N SER A 65 -11.95 -10.38 -13.67
CA SER A 65 -12.46 -10.77 -14.98
C SER A 65 -12.05 -9.80 -16.09
N CYS A 66 -11.98 -10.30 -17.33
CA CYS A 66 -11.96 -9.46 -18.54
C CYS A 66 -13.40 -9.30 -19.06
N ILE A 67 -13.94 -8.08 -19.07
CA ILE A 67 -15.25 -7.79 -19.69
C ILE A 67 -15.00 -6.96 -20.95
N LYS A 68 -15.41 -7.48 -22.11
CA LYS A 68 -15.27 -6.81 -23.43
C LYS A 68 -13.82 -6.40 -23.75
N GLY A 69 -12.84 -7.23 -23.39
CA GLY A 69 -11.42 -6.97 -23.64
C GLY A 69 -10.80 -5.90 -22.74
N LYS A 70 -11.50 -5.48 -21.68
CA LYS A 70 -10.94 -4.67 -20.59
C LYS A 70 -10.81 -5.51 -19.33
N ASN A 71 -9.64 -5.46 -18.72
CA ASN A 71 -9.37 -6.09 -17.43
C ASN A 71 -10.06 -5.27 -16.34
N ILE A 72 -10.77 -5.95 -15.43
CA ILE A 72 -11.41 -5.32 -14.27
C ILE A 72 -10.72 -5.82 -13.01
N SER A 73 -9.86 -4.97 -12.48
CA SER A 73 -9.31 -5.05 -11.13
C SER A 73 -10.40 -4.64 -10.13
N ASN A 74 -10.79 -5.56 -9.25
CA ASN A 74 -11.67 -5.23 -8.13
C ASN A 74 -10.84 -5.05 -6.86
N PRO A 75 -11.08 -3.99 -6.07
CA PRO A 75 -10.40 -3.81 -4.80
C PRO A 75 -10.97 -4.78 -3.76
N PHE A 76 -10.09 -5.40 -3.00
CA PHE A 76 -10.40 -6.24 -1.86
C PHE A 76 -9.82 -5.62 -0.60
N THR A 77 -10.51 -5.79 0.52
CA THR A 77 -10.04 -5.33 1.82
C THR A 77 -10.14 -6.44 2.86
N LYS A 78 -9.23 -6.40 3.82
CA LYS A 78 -9.28 -7.27 5.00
C LYS A 78 -8.62 -6.56 6.18
N ILE A 79 -9.27 -6.59 7.34
CA ILE A 79 -8.63 -6.20 8.59
C ILE A 79 -7.72 -7.33 9.03
N ILE A 80 -6.45 -7.02 9.27
CA ILE A 80 -5.41 -7.97 9.69
C ILE A 80 -4.68 -7.47 10.93
N SER A 81 -4.03 -8.41 11.62
CA SER A 81 -3.22 -8.20 12.81
C SER A 81 -1.95 -9.06 12.77
N LYS A 82 -1.11 -8.98 13.80
CA LYS A 82 0.05 -9.89 13.96
C LYS A 82 -0.33 -11.37 13.97
N ASP A 83 -1.57 -11.73 14.32
CA ASP A 83 -2.04 -13.12 14.28
C ASP A 83 -2.24 -13.62 12.83
N ASP A 84 -2.31 -12.72 11.86
CA ASP A 84 -2.56 -13.00 10.44
C ASP A 84 -1.26 -13.08 9.61
N LEU A 85 -0.09 -13.25 10.24
CA LEU A 85 1.21 -13.29 9.55
C LEU A 85 1.26 -14.30 8.39
N ILE A 86 0.76 -15.52 8.62
CA ILE A 86 0.73 -16.59 7.60
C ILE A 86 -0.14 -16.16 6.41
N TYR A 87 -1.25 -15.49 6.68
CA TYR A 87 -2.14 -14.98 5.64
C TYR A 87 -1.45 -13.87 4.83
N LEU A 88 -0.83 -12.90 5.50
CA LEU A 88 -0.12 -11.80 4.84
C LEU A 88 1.05 -12.33 4.00
N GLN A 89 1.83 -13.27 4.52
CA GLN A 89 2.91 -13.95 3.79
C GLN A 89 2.39 -14.63 2.52
N SER A 90 1.33 -15.42 2.64
CA SER A 90 0.71 -16.11 1.49
C SER A 90 0.15 -15.13 0.46
N LEU A 91 -0.41 -14.01 0.91
CA LEU A 91 -0.91 -12.96 0.02
C LEU A 91 0.26 -12.28 -0.71
N TRP A 92 1.31 -11.91 0.01
CA TRP A 92 2.49 -11.23 -0.53
C TRP A 92 3.08 -11.95 -1.74
N GLU A 93 3.23 -13.28 -1.64
CA GLU A 93 3.73 -14.14 -2.71
C GLU A 93 2.74 -14.24 -3.88
N ARG A 94 1.44 -14.30 -3.60
CA ARG A 94 0.39 -14.48 -4.60
C ARG A 94 0.17 -13.25 -5.48
N ILE A 95 0.38 -12.06 -4.93
CA ILE A 95 0.19 -10.77 -5.63
C ILE A 95 1.53 -10.02 -5.77
N ALA A 96 2.59 -10.78 -6.08
CA ALA A 96 3.84 -10.22 -6.59
C ALA A 96 3.57 -9.66 -8.00
N GLY A 97 3.51 -8.34 -8.11
CA GLY A 97 3.00 -7.62 -9.29
C GLY A 97 2.02 -6.50 -8.94
N ASP A 98 1.40 -6.56 -7.76
CA ASP A 98 0.38 -5.58 -7.34
C ASP A 98 0.80 -4.83 -6.08
N TYR A 99 0.19 -3.67 -5.88
CA TYR A 99 0.32 -2.90 -4.65
C TYR A 99 -0.48 -3.55 -3.50
N ILE A 100 0.04 -3.44 -2.27
CA ILE A 100 -0.78 -3.63 -1.05
C ILE A 100 -0.73 -2.34 -0.25
N LEU A 101 -1.88 -1.73 -0.02
CA LEU A 101 -2.01 -0.61 0.91
C LEU A 101 -2.25 -1.13 2.31
N PHE A 102 -1.56 -0.53 3.28
CA PHE A 102 -1.86 -0.70 4.70
C PHE A 102 -2.49 0.61 5.19
N LEU A 103 -3.71 0.51 5.71
CA LEU A 103 -4.60 1.62 6.01
C LEU A 103 -5.08 1.52 7.46
N PRO A 104 -5.62 2.61 8.05
CA PRO A 104 -6.26 2.55 9.36
C PRO A 104 -7.33 1.44 9.47
N GLU A 105 -7.54 0.92 10.68
CA GLU A 105 -8.56 -0.12 10.95
C GLU A 105 -9.97 0.34 10.58
N ASP A 106 -10.27 1.62 10.76
CA ASP A 106 -11.55 2.26 10.45
C ASP A 106 -11.65 2.77 9.00
N PHE A 107 -10.76 2.30 8.11
CA PHE A 107 -10.77 2.66 6.70
C PHE A 107 -12.17 2.46 6.08
N ASN A 108 -12.72 3.55 5.58
CA ASN A 108 -14.00 3.56 4.87
C ASN A 108 -13.93 4.54 3.70
N ALA A 109 -13.50 4.07 2.54
CA ALA A 109 -13.52 4.83 1.29
C ALA A 109 -14.43 4.16 0.27
N LYS A 110 -15.08 4.98 -0.55
CA LYS A 110 -15.78 4.48 -1.73
C LYS A 110 -14.77 4.26 -2.85
N PHE A 111 -14.90 3.13 -3.51
CA PHE A 111 -14.10 2.76 -4.67
C PHE A 111 -14.73 3.36 -5.93
N ASP A 112 -14.56 4.67 -6.08
CA ASP A 112 -15.17 5.43 -7.17
C ASP A 112 -14.21 5.62 -8.37
N THR A 113 -12.96 5.16 -8.28
CA THR A 113 -11.97 5.21 -9.38
C THR A 113 -11.68 3.82 -9.93
N SER A 114 -11.46 3.74 -11.24
CA SER A 114 -10.97 2.51 -11.91
C SER A 114 -9.45 2.45 -12.01
N ASP A 115 -8.77 3.54 -11.67
CA ASP A 115 -7.31 3.69 -11.72
C ASP A 115 -6.74 3.48 -10.30
N GLU A 116 -5.80 2.54 -10.17
CA GLU A 116 -5.23 2.11 -8.90
C GLU A 116 -4.34 3.20 -8.32
N GLU A 117 -3.45 3.79 -9.13
CA GLU A 117 -2.56 4.87 -8.73
C GLU A 117 -3.32 6.12 -8.31
N GLU A 118 -4.38 6.50 -9.03
CA GLU A 118 -5.25 7.62 -8.61
C GLU A 118 -5.92 7.34 -7.26
N PHE A 119 -6.34 6.09 -7.01
CA PHE A 119 -6.92 5.70 -5.73
C PHE A 119 -5.92 5.79 -4.57
N ILE A 120 -4.67 5.40 -4.83
CA ILE A 120 -3.56 5.54 -3.86
C ILE A 120 -3.39 7.01 -3.48
N GLY A 121 -3.43 7.92 -4.45
CA GLY A 121 -3.40 9.37 -4.24
C GLY A 121 -4.54 9.87 -3.35
N ILE A 122 -5.77 9.44 -3.63
CA ILE A 122 -6.95 9.78 -2.83
C ILE A 122 -6.79 9.29 -1.38
N CYS A 123 -6.27 8.08 -1.19
CA CYS A 123 -6.00 7.54 0.15
C CYS A 123 -4.97 8.39 0.89
N LEU A 124 -3.86 8.75 0.22
CA LEU A 124 -2.83 9.59 0.82
C LEU A 124 -3.37 10.97 1.21
N ILE A 125 -4.17 11.60 0.37
CA ILE A 125 -4.79 12.90 0.69
C ILE A 125 -5.74 12.77 1.89
N LYS A 126 -6.54 11.70 1.94
CA LYS A 126 -7.54 11.50 2.98
C LYS A 126 -6.93 11.25 4.37
N TYR A 127 -5.85 10.47 4.44
CA TYR A 127 -5.25 10.04 5.71
C TYR A 127 -3.92 10.75 6.02
N SER A 128 -3.41 11.58 5.10
CA SER A 128 -2.12 12.29 5.17
C SER A 128 -0.88 11.40 5.31
N GLN A 129 -1.04 10.10 5.55
CA GLN A 129 0.00 9.11 5.72
C GLN A 129 -0.45 7.77 5.13
N LEU A 130 0.43 7.11 4.41
CA LEU A 130 0.13 5.85 3.73
C LEU A 130 1.33 4.91 3.73
N LEU A 131 1.05 3.63 3.96
CA LEU A 131 2.01 2.55 3.81
C LEU A 131 1.62 1.70 2.60
N LEU A 132 2.61 1.37 1.76
CA LEU A 132 2.41 0.73 0.48
C LEU A 132 3.50 -0.32 0.25
N LYS A 133 3.14 -1.58 0.05
CA LYS A 133 4.02 -2.58 -0.55
C LYS A 133 4.12 -2.32 -2.06
N THR A 134 5.33 -2.27 -2.59
CA THR A 134 5.60 -2.06 -4.01
C THR A 134 5.21 -3.28 -4.87
N PRO A 135 4.96 -3.10 -6.18
CA PRO A 135 4.59 -4.21 -7.07
C PRO A 135 5.63 -5.32 -7.10
N ASP A 136 6.92 -4.94 -7.15
CA ASP A 136 8.06 -5.86 -7.14
C ASP A 136 8.30 -6.56 -5.80
N ALA A 137 7.51 -6.23 -4.77
CA ALA A 137 7.52 -6.86 -3.46
C ALA A 137 8.82 -6.73 -2.66
N ASN A 138 9.75 -5.89 -3.11
CA ASN A 138 11.02 -5.66 -2.44
C ASN A 138 10.94 -4.58 -1.37
N GLU A 139 9.92 -3.72 -1.37
CA GLU A 139 9.90 -2.55 -0.49
C GLU A 139 8.49 -2.28 0.05
N VAL A 140 8.45 -1.76 1.27
CA VAL A 140 7.30 -1.01 1.79
C VAL A 140 7.69 0.45 1.84
N LEU A 141 6.95 1.27 1.10
CA LEU A 141 7.08 2.71 1.08
C LEU A 141 6.19 3.32 2.17
N TYR A 142 6.69 4.40 2.76
CA TYR A 142 5.93 5.31 3.60
C TYR A 142 5.82 6.65 2.92
N LEU A 143 4.58 7.09 2.70
CA LEU A 143 4.24 8.38 2.15
C LEU A 143 3.61 9.24 3.25
N ARG A 144 4.00 10.51 3.33
CA ARG A 144 3.45 11.47 4.28
C ARG A 144 3.32 12.85 3.67
N ILE A 145 2.17 13.49 3.83
CA ILE A 145 1.99 14.91 3.53
C ILE A 145 2.43 15.71 4.77
N ASN A 146 3.37 16.62 4.59
CA ASN A 146 3.80 17.59 5.59
C ASN A 146 2.86 18.80 5.59
N GLU A 147 2.46 19.24 6.78
CA GLU A 147 1.63 20.44 6.98
C GLU A 147 2.44 21.74 6.87
#